data_AF-A0A6C0AI17-F1
#
_entry.id   AF-A0A6C0AI17-F1
#
_cell.length_a   1.000
_cell.length_b   1.000
_cell.length_c   1.000
_cell.angle_alpha   90.00
_cell.angle_beta   90.00
_cell.angle_gamma   90.00
#
_symmetry.space_group_name_H-M   'P 1'
#
loop_
_entity.id
_entity.type
_entity.pdbx_description
1 polymer ?
#
loop_
_entity_poly.entity_id
_entity_poly.type
_entity_poly.pdbx_seq_one_letter_code
_entity_poly.pdbx_strand_id
1 'polypeptide(L)'
;MLYVCTNILQFREFLQMFKETHGMKHLLDLSKVSSSKLADESISAVGHHTNCAVFLGYLEPGWMLDPTHQVIIRRLIRSFPVAMVTKYVDSIPFSWKNETHSIYTRLPLNSHGRPETVYDGCAVHHEPKV
;
A
#
# COMPACT_ATOMS: atom_id res chain seq x y z
N MET A 1 -4.39 14.43 -6.36
CA MET A 1 -3.34 14.18 -7.36
C MET A 1 -2.46 13.07 -6.79
N LEU A 2 -2.40 11.91 -7.44
CA LEU A 2 -1.70 10.74 -6.91
C LEU A 2 -0.19 10.99 -6.85
N TYR A 3 0.40 10.95 -5.66
CA TYR A 3 1.84 11.00 -5.51
C TYR A 3 2.41 9.58 -5.58
N VAL A 4 3.21 9.32 -6.63
CA VAL A 4 3.91 8.05 -6.82
C VAL A 4 5.37 8.22 -6.50
N CYS A 5 5.81 7.67 -5.36
CA CYS A 5 7.17 7.84 -4.90
C CYS A 5 8.04 6.67 -5.38
N THR A 6 9.03 6.96 -6.23
CA THR A 6 9.87 5.95 -6.90
C THR A 6 11.32 5.93 -6.40
N ASN A 7 11.71 6.90 -5.55
CA ASN A 7 13.10 7.10 -5.11
C ASN A 7 13.39 6.60 -3.70
N ILE A 8 12.39 6.08 -2.99
CA ILE A 8 12.56 5.59 -1.63
C ILE A 8 13.06 4.15 -1.71
N LEU A 9 14.20 3.83 -1.10
CA LEU A 9 14.78 2.47 -1.12
C LEU A 9 14.24 1.60 0.03
N GLN A 10 13.55 2.21 1.00
CA GLN A 10 13.05 1.55 2.21
C GLN A 10 11.65 2.06 2.57
N PHE A 11 10.67 1.15 2.70
CA PHE A 11 9.27 1.48 3.03
C PHE A 11 9.11 2.37 4.29
N ARG A 12 10.09 2.33 5.21
CA ARG A 12 10.12 3.12 6.44
C ARG A 12 10.29 4.61 6.19
N GLU A 13 11.04 5.00 5.17
CA GLU A 13 11.20 6.42 4.79
C GLU A 13 9.91 6.97 4.18
N PHE A 14 9.19 6.14 3.40
CA PHE A 14 7.88 6.50 2.86
C PHE A 14 6.84 6.65 3.96
N LEU A 15 6.84 5.75 4.94
CA LEU A 15 6.00 5.84 6.13
C LEU A 15 6.28 7.13 6.91
N GLN A 16 7.55 7.46 7.13
CA GLN A 16 7.96 8.66 7.85
C GLN A 16 7.55 9.94 7.11
N MET A 17 7.80 10.02 5.80
CA MET A 17 7.38 11.15 4.97
C MET A 17 5.86 11.31 4.94
N PHE A 18 5.09 10.22 4.86
CA PHE A 18 3.63 10.27 4.90
C PHE A 18 3.12 10.79 6.25
N LYS A 19 3.74 10.35 7.34
CA LYS A 19 3.44 10.80 8.71
C LYS A 19 3.70 12.30 8.87
N GLU A 20 4.83 12.79 8.38
CA GLU A 20 5.21 14.21 8.42
C GLU A 20 4.28 15.06 7.57
N THR A 21 3.94 14.60 6.36
CA THR A 21 3.07 15.31 5.41
C THR A 21 1.68 15.60 5.99
N HIS A 22 1.12 14.65 6.76
CA HIS A 22 -0.23 14.81 7.30
C HIS A 22 -0.25 15.44 8.69
N GLY A 23 0.90 15.67 9.34
CA GLY A 23 0.98 16.26 10.68
C GLY A 23 0.14 15.51 11.73
N MET A 24 -0.26 14.27 11.45
CA MET A 24 -1.23 13.52 12.23
C MET A 24 -0.56 12.90 13.44
N LYS A 25 -1.12 13.14 14.64
CA LYS A 25 -0.70 12.45 15.87
C LYS A 25 -0.96 10.94 15.81
N HIS A 26 -1.94 10.51 15.02
CA HIS A 26 -2.37 9.11 14.93
C HIS A 26 -2.22 8.57 13.51
N LEU A 27 -1.22 7.70 13.34
CA LEU A 27 -0.99 6.91 12.14
C LEU A 27 -1.31 5.45 12.48
N LEU A 28 -2.29 4.88 11.79
CA LEU A 28 -2.63 3.48 11.89
C LEU A 28 -1.81 2.69 10.87
N ASP A 29 -0.79 1.99 11.36
CA ASP A 29 0.06 1.13 10.53
C ASP A 29 -0.54 -0.28 10.44
N LEU A 30 -1.13 -0.60 9.28
CA LEU A 30 -1.69 -1.90 8.97
C LEU A 30 -0.72 -2.79 8.16
N SER A 31 0.54 -2.39 8.00
CA SER A 31 1.52 -3.13 7.17
C SER A 31 1.82 -4.55 7.67
N LYS A 32 1.55 -4.83 8.95
CA LYS A 32 1.75 -6.15 9.57
C LYS A 32 0.48 -6.97 9.69
N VAL A 33 -0.66 -6.41 9.26
CA VAL A 33 -1.95 -7.10 9.30
C VAL A 33 -2.03 -8.05 8.12
N SER A 34 -2.42 -9.30 8.36
CA SER A 34 -2.62 -10.27 7.28
C SER A 34 -3.77 -9.82 6.36
N SER A 35 -3.67 -10.07 5.05
CA SER A 35 -4.70 -9.70 4.08
C SER A 35 -6.10 -10.23 4.46
N SER A 36 -6.16 -11.42 5.06
CA SER A 36 -7.39 -12.03 5.57
C SER A 36 -8.08 -11.25 6.70
N LYS A 37 -7.33 -10.49 7.50
CA LYS A 37 -7.85 -9.70 8.63
C LYS A 37 -7.96 -8.21 8.29
N LEU A 38 -7.42 -7.80 7.16
CA LEU A 38 -7.35 -6.40 6.77
C LEU A 38 -8.74 -5.78 6.62
N ALA A 39 -9.73 -6.55 6.18
CA ALA A 39 -11.12 -6.11 6.10
C ALA A 39 -11.71 -5.80 7.48
N ASP A 40 -11.51 -6.68 8.46
CA ASP A 40 -12.03 -6.50 9.83
C ASP A 40 -11.36 -5.30 10.51
N GLU A 41 -10.04 -5.18 10.39
CA GLU A 41 -9.29 -4.03 10.90
C GLU A 41 -9.74 -2.72 10.21
N SER A 42 -10.06 -2.77 8.92
CA SER A 42 -10.60 -1.61 8.19
C SER A 42 -11.96 -1.18 8.72
N ILE A 43 -12.86 -2.13 9.00
CA ILE A 43 -14.17 -1.84 9.61
C ILE A 43 -13.99 -1.23 10.98
N SER A 44 -13.12 -1.82 11.81
CA SER A 44 -12.79 -1.34 13.14
C SER A 44 -12.25 0.09 13.09
N ALA A 45 -11.31 0.36 12.19
CA ALA A 45 -10.69 1.67 12.05
C ALA A 45 -11.72 2.76 11.68
N VAL A 46 -12.60 2.48 10.71
CA VAL A 46 -13.69 3.39 10.31
C VAL A 46 -14.69 3.60 11.44
N GLY A 47 -14.95 2.59 12.28
CA GLY A 47 -15.90 2.67 13.38
C GLY A 47 -15.40 3.44 14.60
N HIS A 48 -14.09 3.37 14.89
CA HIS A 48 -13.54 3.86 16.15
C HIS A 48 -12.67 5.12 16.02
N HIS A 49 -12.13 5.40 14.83
CA HIS A 49 -11.28 6.58 14.60
C HIS A 49 -12.04 7.66 13.85
N THR A 50 -11.94 8.90 14.32
CA THR A 50 -12.55 10.07 13.67
C THR A 50 -11.56 10.86 12.82
N ASN A 51 -10.27 10.80 13.17
CA ASN A 51 -9.20 11.48 12.44
C ASN A 51 -7.87 10.71 12.60
N CYS A 52 -7.51 9.91 11.61
CA CYS A 52 -6.22 9.23 11.54
C CYS A 52 -5.74 9.13 10.10
N ALA A 53 -4.44 8.93 9.91
CA ALA A 53 -3.87 8.51 8.65
C ALA A 53 -3.69 6.98 8.67
N VAL A 54 -3.85 6.32 7.53
CA VAL A 54 -3.67 4.87 7.44
C VAL A 54 -2.51 4.56 6.52
N PHE A 55 -1.67 3.65 6.97
CA PHE A 55 -0.62 3.07 6.15
C PHE A 55 -0.94 1.61 5.86
N LEU A 56 -1.14 1.30 4.57
CA LEU A 56 -1.21 -0.05 4.06
C LEU A 56 0.19 -0.45 3.61
N GLY A 57 0.68 -1.57 4.11
CA GLY A 57 1.94 -2.15 3.66
C GLY A 57 1.84 -2.69 2.23
N TYR A 58 2.72 -3.64 1.90
CA TYR A 58 2.69 -4.29 0.60
C TYR A 58 1.33 -4.97 0.37
N LEU A 59 0.57 -4.42 -0.57
CA LEU A 59 -0.77 -4.89 -0.90
C LEU A 59 -0.99 -4.84 -2.41
N GLU A 60 -1.42 -5.96 -2.96
CA GLU A 60 -1.83 -6.09 -4.35
C GLU A 60 -3.33 -6.41 -4.40
N PRO A 61 -4.23 -5.41 -4.46
CA PRO A 61 -5.66 -5.64 -4.27
C PRO A 61 -6.24 -6.65 -5.27
N GLY A 62 -5.76 -6.63 -6.51
CA GLY A 62 -6.20 -7.55 -7.56
C GLY A 62 -5.83 -9.02 -7.34
N TRP A 63 -4.88 -9.33 -6.44
CA TRP A 63 -4.47 -10.72 -6.16
C TRP A 63 -4.61 -11.13 -4.70
N MET A 64 -4.50 -10.19 -3.76
CA MET A 64 -4.46 -10.47 -2.32
C MET A 64 -5.82 -10.28 -1.63
N LEU A 65 -6.79 -9.67 -2.31
CA LEU A 65 -8.09 -9.34 -1.73
C LEU A 65 -9.25 -9.86 -2.57
N ASP A 66 -10.18 -10.52 -1.89
CA ASP A 66 -11.47 -10.88 -2.46
C ASP A 66 -12.30 -9.63 -2.77
N PRO A 67 -13.25 -9.68 -3.73
CA PRO A 67 -14.09 -8.55 -4.09
C PRO A 67 -14.79 -7.90 -2.89
N THR A 68 -15.26 -8.70 -1.93
CA THR A 68 -15.89 -8.20 -0.70
C THR A 68 -14.92 -7.39 0.15
N HIS A 69 -13.69 -7.88 0.34
CA HIS A 69 -12.64 -7.16 1.08
C HIS A 69 -12.25 -5.87 0.36
N GLN A 70 -12.23 -5.87 -0.97
CA GLN A 70 -11.95 -4.66 -1.75
C GLN A 70 -13.02 -3.58 -1.51
N VAL A 71 -14.30 -3.95 -1.43
CA VAL A 71 -15.38 -3.00 -1.11
C VAL A 71 -15.22 -2.43 0.30
N ILE A 72 -14.89 -3.27 1.28
CA ILE A 72 -14.70 -2.87 2.68
C ILE A 72 -13.51 -1.92 2.82
N ILE A 73 -12.35 -2.29 2.26
CA ILE A 73 -11.13 -1.48 2.36
C ILE A 73 -11.30 -0.17 1.58
N ARG A 74 -12.06 -0.15 0.48
CA ARG A 74 -12.39 1.11 -0.20
C ARG A 74 -13.09 2.10 0.72
N ARG A 75 -13.95 1.62 1.63
CA ARG A 75 -14.60 2.49 2.62
C ARG A 75 -13.56 3.18 3.52
N LEU A 76 -12.54 2.44 3.96
CA LEU A 76 -11.41 2.99 4.71
C LEU A 76 -10.66 4.07 3.91
N ILE A 77 -10.36 3.78 2.63
CA ILE A 77 -9.67 4.71 1.73
C ILE A 77 -10.43 6.02 1.56
N ARG A 78 -11.77 5.97 1.55
CA ARG A 78 -12.61 7.17 1.46
C ARG A 78 -12.77 7.93 2.77
N SER A 79 -12.57 7.26 3.91
CA SER A 79 -12.73 7.84 5.23
C SER A 79 -11.46 8.55 5.73
N PHE A 80 -10.28 8.07 5.34
CA PHE A 80 -9.01 8.55 5.85
C PHE A 80 -8.00 8.78 4.74
N PRO A 81 -7.00 9.67 4.91
CA PRO A 81 -5.85 9.70 4.03
C PRO A 81 -5.10 8.36 4.14
N VAL A 82 -4.98 7.67 3.02
CA VAL A 82 -4.31 6.36 2.94
C VAL A 82 -3.06 6.45 2.08
N ALA A 83 -1.96 5.93 2.61
CA ALA A 83 -0.78 5.57 1.84
C ALA A 83 -0.71 4.05 1.68
N MET A 84 -0.35 3.57 0.49
CA MET A 84 -0.15 2.14 0.25
C MET A 84 1.15 1.84 -0.47
N VAL A 85 1.67 0.63 -0.27
CA VAL A 85 2.80 0.08 -1.01
C VAL A 85 2.30 -1.00 -1.97
N THR A 86 2.68 -0.89 -3.24
CA THR A 86 2.39 -1.91 -4.26
C THR A 86 3.60 -2.05 -5.18
N LYS A 87 3.84 -3.25 -5.69
CA LYS A 87 4.75 -3.51 -6.80
C LYS A 87 4.05 -3.30 -8.13
N TYR A 88 2.79 -3.75 -8.24
CA TYR A 88 2.03 -3.71 -9.50
C TYR A 88 0.88 -2.72 -9.41
N VAL A 89 1.11 -1.48 -9.85
CA VAL A 89 0.08 -0.43 -9.84
C VAL A 89 -1.16 -0.85 -10.66
N ASP A 90 -1.00 -1.73 -11.65
CA ASP A 90 -2.11 -2.29 -12.43
C ASP A 90 -3.02 -3.23 -11.65
N SER A 91 -2.55 -3.79 -10.53
CA SER A 91 -3.37 -4.61 -9.63
C SER A 91 -4.39 -3.77 -8.85
N ILE A 92 -4.19 -2.45 -8.79
CA ILE A 92 -5.05 -1.54 -8.03
C ILE A 92 -6.30 -1.20 -8.86
N PRO A 93 -7.51 -1.42 -8.32
CA PRO A 93 -8.74 -0.98 -8.95
C PRO A 93 -8.71 0.52 -9.26
N PHE A 94 -9.21 0.91 -10.44
CA PHE A 94 -9.24 2.31 -10.84
C PHE A 94 -9.92 3.22 -9.80
N SER A 95 -10.96 2.71 -9.13
CA SER A 95 -11.65 3.41 -8.05
C SER A 95 -10.73 3.77 -6.88
N TRP A 96 -9.78 2.91 -6.52
CA TRP A 96 -8.83 3.15 -5.44
C TRP A 96 -7.75 4.16 -5.84
N LYS A 97 -7.29 4.11 -7.10
CA LYS A 97 -6.25 5.03 -7.61
C LYS A 97 -6.65 6.51 -7.48
N ASN A 98 -7.94 6.80 -7.62
CA ASN A 98 -8.47 8.16 -7.53
C ASN A 98 -8.72 8.62 -6.09
N GLU A 99 -8.90 7.67 -5.16
CA GLU A 99 -9.27 7.94 -3.77
C GLU A 99 -8.08 7.85 -2.81
N THR A 100 -7.05 7.06 -3.15
CA THR A 100 -5.84 6.88 -2.34
C THR A 100 -4.95 8.12 -2.41
N HIS A 101 -4.44 8.56 -1.26
CA HIS A 101 -3.62 9.77 -1.18
C HIS A 101 -2.23 9.58 -1.81
N SER A 102 -1.52 8.53 -1.36
CA SER A 102 -0.15 8.25 -1.80
C SER A 102 0.04 6.78 -2.14
N ILE A 103 0.70 6.50 -3.26
CA ILE A 103 1.09 5.13 -3.63
C ILE A 103 2.61 5.09 -3.75
N TYR A 104 3.24 4.16 -3.08
CA TYR A 104 4.66 3.88 -3.28
C TYR A 104 4.81 2.63 -4.15
N THR A 105 5.59 2.75 -5.22
CA THR A 105 6.07 1.61 -6.01
C THR A 105 7.56 1.73 -6.24
N ARG A 106 8.28 0.61 -6.08
CA ARG A 106 9.74 0.54 -6.19
C ARG A 106 10.23 0.71 -7.63
N LEU A 107 9.37 0.47 -8.61
CA LEU A 107 9.70 0.56 -10.03
C LEU A 107 9.11 1.84 -10.62
N PRO A 108 9.83 2.55 -11.50
CA PRO A 108 9.23 3.62 -12.29
C PRO A 108 8.02 3.07 -13.04
N LEU A 109 6.91 3.81 -13.01
CA LEU A 109 5.75 3.55 -13.88
C LEU A 109 6.26 3.38 -15.33
N ASN A 110 5.83 2.30 -16.01
CA ASN A 110 6.23 1.92 -17.38
C ASN A 110 7.59 1.21 -17.56
N SER A 111 8.20 0.66 -16.50
CA SER A 111 9.46 -0.12 -16.60
C SER A 111 9.27 -1.64 -16.84
N HIS A 112 8.05 -2.09 -17.13
CA HIS A 112 7.65 -3.51 -17.29
C HIS A 112 8.28 -4.27 -18.50
N GLY A 113 9.47 -3.88 -18.95
CA GLY A 113 10.22 -4.54 -20.02
C GLY A 113 11.55 -5.19 -19.61
N ARG A 114 11.99 -5.10 -18.34
CA ARG A 114 13.28 -5.68 -17.90
C ARG A 114 13.11 -6.77 -16.85
N PRO A 115 13.62 -8.00 -17.09
CA PRO A 115 13.49 -9.15 -16.20
C PRO A 115 14.58 -9.15 -15.10
N GLU A 116 14.81 -8.03 -14.45
CA GLU A 116 15.81 -7.98 -13.37
C GLU A 116 15.16 -8.41 -12.05
N THR A 117 15.66 -9.51 -11.49
CA THR A 117 15.29 -10.01 -10.16
C THR A 117 15.83 -9.06 -9.10
N VAL A 118 14.91 -8.43 -8.37
CA VAL A 118 15.24 -7.48 -7.32
C VAL A 118 15.29 -8.22 -5.98
N TYR A 119 16.42 -8.15 -5.28
CA TYR A 119 16.60 -8.69 -3.93
C TYR A 119 15.66 -7.97 -2.94
N ASP A 120 14.62 -8.69 -2.50
CA ASP A 120 13.58 -8.20 -1.58
C ASP A 120 13.11 -9.25 -0.55
N GLY A 121 13.92 -10.29 -0.31
CA GLY A 121 13.60 -11.34 0.66
C GLY A 121 12.82 -12.54 0.08
N CYS A 122 12.74 -12.66 -1.25
CA CYS A 122 12.31 -13.88 -1.90
C CYS A 122 13.28 -15.06 -1.64
N ALA A 123 12.78 -16.30 -1.76
CA ALA A 123 13.59 -17.50 -1.51
C ALA A 123 14.84 -17.56 -2.40
N VAL A 124 16.00 -17.87 -1.80
CA VAL A 124 17.36 -17.86 -2.39
C VAL A 124 17.46 -18.63 -3.72
N HIS A 125 16.57 -19.60 -3.97
CA HIS A 125 16.54 -20.37 -5.22
C HIS A 125 16.19 -19.55 -6.47
N HIS A 126 15.67 -18.31 -6.31
CA HIS A 126 15.39 -17.38 -7.41
C HIS A 126 16.58 -16.49 -7.77
N GLU A 127 17.72 -16.62 -7.10
CA GLU A 127 18.94 -15.93 -7.49
C GLU A 127 19.50 -16.56 -8.78
N PRO A 128 19.79 -15.77 -9.83
CA PRO A 128 20.50 -16.30 -10.98
C PRO A 128 21.89 -16.74 -10.52
N LYS A 129 22.22 -18.03 -10.74
CA LYS A 129 23.57 -18.53 -10.47
C LYS A 129 24.56 -17.77 -11.32
N VAL A 130 25.53 -17.12 -10.66
CA VAL A 130 26.70 -16.50 -11.29
C VAL A 130 27.52 -17.56 -12.02
#